data_AF-A0A2X4UDA9-F1
#
_entry.id   AF-A0A2X4UDA9-F1
#
_cell.length_a   1.000
_cell.length_b   1.000
_cell.length_c   1.000
_cell.angle_alpha   90.00
_cell.angle_beta   90.00
_cell.angle_gamma   90.00
#
_symmetry.space_group_name_H-M   'P 1'
#
loop_
_entity.id
_entity.type
_entity.pdbx_description
1 polymer ?
#
loop_
_entity_poly.entity_id
_entity_poly.type
_entity_poly.pdbx_seq_one_letter_code
_entity_poly.pdbx_strand_id
1 'polypeptide(L)' 'MFIAYLVVQGLDSNLLVPLLFSEAVNLHPLVIILSVIIFGGLWGFWGVFFAIPLATLVKAVIHVWPDDLIAENLE' A
#
# COMPACT_ATOMS: atom_id res chain seq x y z
N MET A 1 -19.35 26.69 4.56
CA MET A 1 -18.75 25.82 3.53
C MET A 1 -17.31 25.45 3.85
N PHE A 2 -16.41 26.41 4.12
CA PHE A 2 -14.99 26.12 4.41
C PHE A 2 -14.76 25.24 5.66
N ILE A 3 -15.51 25.46 6.73
CA ILE A 3 -15.41 24.66 7.96
C ILE A 3 -15.81 23.19 7.73
N ALA A 4 -16.86 22.96 6.94
CA ALA A 4 -17.28 21.59 6.60
C ALA A 4 -16.20 20.88 5.77
N TYR A 5 -15.58 21.58 4.81
CA TYR A 5 -14.45 21.04 4.06
C TYR A 5 -13.26 20.68 4.94
N LEU A 6 -12.92 21.50 5.94
CA LEU A 6 -11.83 21.21 6.87
C LEU A 6 -12.13 20.00 7.76
N VAL A 7 -13.37 19.83 8.21
CA VAL A 7 -13.78 18.67 9.00
C VAL A 7 -13.74 17.41 8.16
N VAL A 8 -14.31 17.44 6.94
CA VAL A 8 -14.28 16.30 6.02
C VAL A 8 -12.85 15.97 5.66
N GLN A 9 -12.04 16.95 5.23
CA GLN A 9 -10.66 16.72 4.84
C GLN A 9 -9.80 16.21 6.00
N GLY A 10 -10.00 16.74 7.22
CA GLY A 10 -9.29 16.27 8.41
C GLY A 10 -9.65 14.84 8.81
N LEU A 11 -10.91 14.44 8.67
CA LEU A 11 -11.35 13.06 8.90
C LEU A 11 -10.90 12.12 7.77
N ASP A 12 -11.02 12.56 6.51
CA ASP A 12 -10.66 11.75 5.34
C ASP A 12 -9.14 11.51 5.28
N SER A 13 -8.35 12.57 5.39
CA SER A 13 -6.89 12.49 5.20
C SER A 13 -6.11 11.99 6.41
N ASN A 14 -6.55 12.27 7.65
CA ASN A 14 -5.80 11.88 8.85
C ASN A 14 -6.33 10.61 9.55
N LEU A 15 -7.57 10.17 9.27
CA LEU A 15 -8.19 9.02 9.94
C LEU A 15 -8.66 7.94 8.97
N LEU A 16 -9.47 8.28 7.97
CA LEU A 16 -10.01 7.30 7.02
C LEU A 16 -8.91 6.67 6.15
N VAL A 17 -7.96 7.46 5.65
CA VAL A 17 -6.81 6.94 4.90
C VAL A 17 -6.00 5.94 5.74
N PRO A 18 -5.41 6.26 6.91
CA PRO A 18 -4.65 5.27 7.67
C PRO A 18 -5.49 4.08 8.13
N LEU A 19 -6.79 4.25 8.40
CA LEU A 19 -7.67 3.16 8.82
C LEU A 19 -8.01 2.19 7.66
N LEU A 20 -8.37 2.71 6.49
CA LEU A 20 -8.58 1.90 5.28
C LEU A 20 -7.28 1.27 4.78
N PHE A 21 -6.15 1.97 4.87
CA PHE A 21 -4.86 1.40 4.52
C PHE A 21 -4.41 0.34 5.55
N SER A 22 -4.70 0.51 6.84
CA SER A 22 -4.43 -0.51 7.88
C SER A 22 -5.23 -1.80 7.65
N GLU A 23 -6.44 -1.70 7.11
CA GLU A 23 -7.34 -2.84 6.96
C GLU A 23 -7.25 -3.48 5.56
N ALA A 24 -7.34 -2.68 4.50
CA ALA A 24 -7.23 -3.15 3.11
C ALA A 24 -5.78 -3.53 2.74
N VAL A 25 -4.80 -3.02 3.48
CA VAL A 25 -3.39 -3.13 3.14
C VAL A 25 -2.59 -3.47 4.40
N ASN A 26 -2.65 -4.74 4.85
CA ASN A 26 -1.68 -5.37 5.79
C ASN A 26 -0.20 -5.32 5.30
N LEU A 27 0.16 -4.31 4.51
CA LEU A 27 1.52 -3.96 4.14
C LEU A 27 2.10 -3.12 5.26
N HIS A 28 3.16 -3.63 5.86
CA HIS A 28 3.98 -2.86 6.77
C HIS A 28 4.33 -1.52 6.10
N PRO A 29 4.23 -0.35 6.78
CA PRO A 29 4.60 0.96 6.23
C PRO A 29 6.00 0.96 5.57
N LEU A 30 6.84 0.06 6.05
CA LEU A 30 8.15 -0.29 5.52
C LEU A 30 8.12 -0.69 4.03
N VAL A 31 7.09 -1.39 3.53
CA VAL A 31 6.94 -1.77 2.12
C VAL A 31 6.68 -0.55 1.23
N ILE A 32 5.94 0.44 1.73
CA ILE A 32 5.70 1.71 1.02
C ILE A 32 7.02 2.49 0.94
N ILE A 33 7.75 2.60 2.05
CA ILE A 33 9.05 3.28 2.10
C ILE A 33 10.06 2.58 1.17
N LEU A 34 10.14 1.25 1.19
CA LEU A 34 10.99 0.46 0.29
C LEU A 34 10.63 0.70 -1.17
N SER A 35 9.34 0.71 -1.51
CA SER A 35 8.89 0.99 -2.87
C SER A 35 9.28 2.40 -3.31
N VAL A 36 9.14 3.42 -2.44
CA VAL A 36 9.56 4.80 -2.74
C VAL A 36 11.06 4.90 -2.96
N ILE A 37 11.88 4.21 -2.16
CA ILE A 37 13.34 4.24 -2.30
C ILE A 37 13.77 3.56 -3.61
N ILE A 38 13.22 2.37 -3.90
CA ILE A 38 13.57 1.61 -5.10
C ILE A 38 13.11 2.36 -6.36
N PHE A 39 11.84 2.72 -6.45
CA PHE A 39 11.30 3.35 -7.66
C PHE A 39 11.72 4.82 -7.77
N GLY A 40 11.77 5.56 -6.66
CA GLY A 40 12.31 6.91 -6.63
C GLY A 40 13.78 6.98 -7.04
N GLY A 41 14.57 5.95 -6.71
CA GLY A 41 15.95 5.82 -7.20
C GLY A 41 16.06 5.48 -8.69
N LEU A 42 15.14 4.68 -9.23
CA LEU A 42 15.16 4.22 -10.63
C LEU A 42 14.77 5.30 -11.65
N TRP A 43 13.75 6.11 -11.37
CA TRP A 43 13.22 7.12 -12.31
C TRP A 43 13.01 8.51 -11.69
N GLY A 44 13.48 8.74 -10.46
CA GLY A 44 13.33 10.02 -9.78
C GLY A 44 11.88 10.28 -9.35
N PHE A 45 11.41 11.50 -9.59
CA PHE A 45 10.07 11.94 -9.17
C PHE A 45 8.93 11.03 -9.62
N TRP A 46 9.01 10.53 -10.86
CA TRP A 46 7.99 9.63 -11.41
C TRP A 46 7.90 8.32 -10.63
N GLY A 47 9.02 7.78 -10.14
CA GLY A 47 9.02 6.56 -9.35
C GLY A 47 8.36 6.70 -7.98
N VAL A 48 8.37 7.90 -7.40
CA VAL A 48 7.67 8.18 -6.13
C VAL A 48 6.15 8.15 -6.32
N PHE A 49 5.65 8.69 -7.44
CA PHE A 49 4.22 8.66 -7.78
C PHE A 49 3.69 7.22 -7.93
N PHE A 50 4.48 6.35 -8.57
CA PHE A 50 4.10 4.95 -8.78
C PHE A 50 4.32 4.03 -7.58
N ALA A 51 4.93 4.51 -6.49
CA ALA A 51 5.26 3.67 -5.34
C ALA A 51 4.04 3.05 -4.64
N ILE A 52 2.94 3.79 -4.50
CA ILE A 52 1.70 3.29 -3.88
C ILE A 52 1.01 2.24 -4.76
N PRO A 53 0.76 2.49 -6.07
CA PRO A 53 0.27 1.47 -7.00
C PRO A 53 1.12 0.20 -7.01
N LEU A 54 2.45 0.31 -7.05
CA LEU A 54 3.35 -0.83 -7.14
C LEU A 54 3.42 -1.63 -5.83
N ALA A 55 3.45 -0.95 -4.67
CA ALA A 55 3.35 -1.63 -3.37
C ALA A 55 2.05 -2.45 -3.27
N THR A 56 0.95 -1.89 -3.77
CA THR A 56 -0.36 -2.57 -3.83
C THR A 56 -0.32 -3.77 -4.78
N LEU A 57 0.35 -3.65 -5.92
CA LEU A 57 0.50 -4.72 -6.90
C LEU A 57 1.34 -5.88 -6.35
N VAL A 58 2.48 -5.59 -5.72
CA VAL A 58 3.32 -6.62 -5.07
C VAL A 58 2.53 -7.34 -3.98
N LYS A 59 1.78 -6.62 -3.15
CA LYS A 59 0.90 -7.23 -2.15
C LYS A 59 -0.14 -8.14 -2.78
N ALA A 60 -0.81 -7.67 -3.83
CA ALA A 60 -1.85 -8.45 -4.51
C ALA A 60 -1.27 -9.73 -5.11
N VAL A 61 -0.09 -9.65 -5.72
CA VAL A 61 0.61 -10.83 -6.27
C VAL A 61 0.97 -11.82 -5.18
N ILE A 62 1.50 -11.37 -4.04
CA ILE A 62 1.82 -12.25 -2.90
C ILE A 62 0.55 -12.87 -2.33
N HIS A 63 -0.52 -12.09 -2.17
CA HIS A 63 -1.79 -12.57 -1.61
C HIS A 63 -2.53 -13.57 -2.52
N VAL A 64 -2.35 -13.45 -3.83
CA VAL A 64 -2.94 -14.36 -4.84
C VAL A 64 -1.99 -15.51 -5.17
N TRP A 65 -0.77 -15.53 -4.62
CA TRP A 65 0.16 -16.63 -4.84
C TRP A 65 -0.40 -17.89 -4.19
N PRO A 66 -0.56 -19.00 -4.93
CA PRO A 66 -1.14 -20.23 -4.39
C PRO A 66 -0.17 -20.84 -3.37
N ASP A 67 -0.54 -20.75 -2.09
CA ASP A 67 0.16 -21.42 -0.98
C ASP A 67 -0.06 -22.96 -1.00
N ASP A 68 -0.91 -23.46 -1.89
CA ASP A 68 -1.32 -24.87 -1.95
C ASP A 68 -0.21 -25.84 -2.43
N LEU A 69 0.94 -25.36 -2.90
CA LEU A 69 1.98 -26.22 -3.48
C LEU A 69 2.94 -26.85 -2.46
N ILE A 70 2.88 -26.44 -1.18
CA ILE A 70 3.83 -26.93 -0.15
C ILE A 70 3.20 -27.98 0.78
N ALA A 71 1.88 -27.94 1.01
CA ALA A 71 1.21 -28.85 1.95
C ALA A 71 1.00 -30.28 1.40
N GLU A 72 0.92 -30.47 0.08
CA GLU A 72 0.62 -31.77 -0.54
C GLU A 72 1.86 -32.70 -0.67
N ASN A 73 3.08 -32.19 -0.47
CA ASN A 73 4.32 -33.00 -0.56
C ASN A 73 4.79 -33.58 0.80
N LEU A 74 3.98 -33.46 1.86
CA LEU A 74 4.28 -33.98 3.20
C LEU A 74 3.26 -35.01 3.71
N GLU A 75 2.30 -35.45 2.87
CA GLU A 75 1.38 -36.58 3.14
C GLU A 75 1.71 -37.82 2.30
#